data_AF-A0A1I5DWQ5-F1
#
_entry.id   AF-A0A1I5DWQ5-F1
#
_cell.length_a   1.000
_cell.length_b   1.000
_cell.length_c   1.000
_cell.angle_alpha   90.00
_cell.angle_beta   90.00
_cell.angle_gamma   90.00
#
_symmetry.space_group_name_H-M   'P 1'
#
loop_
_entity.id
_entity.type
_entity.pdbx_description
1 polymer ?
#
loop_
_entity_poly.entity_id
_entity_poly.type
_entity_poly.pdbx_seq_one_letter_code
_entity_poly.pdbx_strand_id
1 'polypeptide(L)'
;MQMIKNTLKRMNVTQSEFANAIGVSRPTLDAYIDQFQKTGHIIKDEYNQIFINLFASAEISYQEFHEKLQMVVCDKKRENNINTCALDDNAEEYIYRVQKAMISDMLEGDWDEKIYYYILLTISNYKNDEIFREYARYVADLNTEWHEEITSTDKQYYSFFHKNLGSLFSRKPEFDQKEFDDFLKQKEILRKQKEERKETVRQETNKELMDKIKEIQKKYEDMGKEASKNEIIDCIVGRGMYQ
;
A
#
# COMPACT_ATOMS: atom_id res chain seq x y z
N MET A 1 37.99 19.32 0.98
CA MET A 1 37.64 18.21 0.05
C MET A 1 36.50 17.36 0.63
N GLN A 2 35.41 17.97 1.12
CA GLN A 2 34.29 17.22 1.73
C GLN A 2 32.97 18.00 1.75
N MET A 3 32.72 18.87 0.76
CA MET A 3 31.55 19.75 0.77
C MET A 3 30.24 18.96 0.84
N ILE A 4 30.12 17.86 0.07
CA ILE A 4 28.92 17.01 0.05
C ILE A 4 28.76 16.25 1.36
N LYS A 5 29.82 15.63 1.89
CA LYS A 5 29.75 14.87 3.15
C LYS A 5 29.42 15.78 4.34
N ASN A 6 29.91 17.02 4.32
CA ASN A 6 29.57 18.03 5.31
C ASN A 6 28.13 18.55 5.16
N THR A 7 27.64 18.74 3.93
CA THR A 7 26.24 19.08 3.67
C THR A 7 25.31 17.99 4.18
N LEU A 8 25.58 16.72 3.87
CA LEU A 8 24.80 15.58 4.38
C LEU A 8 24.74 15.58 5.92
N LYS A 9 25.89 15.79 6.58
CA LYS A 9 25.96 15.90 8.04
C LYS A 9 25.15 17.09 8.58
N ARG A 10 25.23 18.25 7.92
CA ARG A 10 24.45 19.45 8.28
C ARG A 10 22.95 19.22 8.14
N MET A 11 22.53 18.45 7.14
CA MET A 11 21.12 18.11 6.91
C MET A 11 20.63 16.89 7.70
N ASN A 12 21.45 16.39 8.64
CA ASN A 12 21.15 15.21 9.45
C ASN A 12 20.84 13.95 8.63
N VAL A 13 21.53 13.76 7.50
CA VAL A 13 21.43 12.58 6.64
C VAL A 13 22.77 11.85 6.62
N THR A 14 22.75 10.57 6.96
CA THR A 14 23.94 9.73 6.81
C THR A 14 24.17 9.41 5.34
N GLN A 15 25.41 9.21 4.96
CA GLN A 15 25.74 8.78 3.59
C GLN A 15 25.11 7.41 3.25
N SER A 16 24.74 6.58 4.24
CA SER A 16 24.08 5.29 3.98
C SER A 16 22.61 5.50 3.64
N GLU A 17 21.93 6.38 4.37
CA GLU A 17 20.57 6.81 4.05
C GLU A 17 20.51 7.48 2.68
N PHE A 18 21.48 8.34 2.36
CA PHE A 18 21.54 8.97 1.04
C PHE A 18 21.81 7.96 -0.09
N ALA A 19 22.73 7.00 0.10
CA ALA A 19 23.00 5.94 -0.87
C ALA A 19 21.74 5.12 -1.16
N ASN A 20 21.01 4.75 -0.10
CA ASN A 20 19.75 4.03 -0.19
C ASN A 20 18.67 4.86 -0.90
N ALA A 21 18.56 6.15 -0.58
CA ALA A 21 17.57 7.05 -1.15
C ALA A 21 17.70 7.21 -2.68
N ILE A 22 18.94 7.25 -3.19
CA ILE A 22 19.21 7.38 -4.63
C ILE A 22 19.38 6.02 -5.32
N GLY A 23 19.30 4.90 -4.59
CA GLY A 23 19.33 3.55 -5.15
C GLY A 23 20.72 3.03 -5.56
N VAL A 24 21.79 3.42 -4.86
CA VAL A 24 23.17 2.99 -5.17
C VAL A 24 23.87 2.36 -3.98
N SER A 25 24.89 1.54 -4.26
CA SER A 25 25.76 1.01 -3.20
C SER A 25 26.63 2.10 -2.58
N ARG A 26 27.07 1.93 -1.33
CA ARG A 26 27.95 2.90 -0.67
C ARG A 26 29.29 3.13 -1.42
N PRO A 27 30.00 2.10 -1.90
CA PRO A 27 31.18 2.31 -2.75
C PRO A 27 30.87 3.13 -4.01
N THR A 28 29.71 2.91 -4.64
CA THR A 28 29.26 3.67 -5.81
C THR A 28 28.97 5.14 -5.46
N LEU A 29 28.31 5.39 -4.31
CA LEU A 29 28.08 6.75 -3.82
C LEU A 29 29.41 7.49 -3.58
N ASP A 30 30.39 6.84 -2.95
CA ASP A 30 31.69 7.45 -2.69
C ASP A 30 32.41 7.81 -4.01
N ALA A 31 32.33 6.94 -5.03
CA ALA A 31 32.86 7.23 -6.36
C ALA A 31 32.17 8.44 -7.03
N TYR A 32 30.85 8.56 -6.91
CA TYR A 32 30.10 9.70 -7.45
C TYR A 32 30.37 11.01 -6.72
N ILE A 33 30.52 10.97 -5.39
CA ILE A 33 30.93 12.14 -4.59
C ILE A 33 32.31 12.61 -5.05
N ASP A 34 33.27 11.70 -5.19
CA ASP A 34 34.63 12.03 -5.61
C ASP A 34 34.66 12.60 -7.02
N GLN A 35 33.87 12.02 -7.93
CA GLN A 35 33.73 12.48 -9.30
C GLN A 35 33.16 13.91 -9.33
N PHE A 36 31.99 14.12 -8.73
CA PHE A 36 31.31 15.42 -8.73
C PHE A 36 32.15 16.52 -8.07
N GLN A 37 32.91 16.22 -7.02
CA GLN A 37 33.79 17.20 -6.38
C GLN A 37 35.00 17.58 -7.24
N LYS A 38 35.47 16.68 -8.12
CA LYS A 38 36.62 16.93 -9.00
C LYS A 38 36.22 17.65 -10.28
N THR A 39 35.07 17.30 -10.86
CA THR A 39 34.67 17.73 -12.21
C THR A 39 33.40 18.58 -12.24
N GLY A 40 32.66 18.67 -11.13
CA GLY A 40 31.32 19.28 -11.10
C GLY A 40 30.24 18.45 -11.83
N HIS A 41 30.56 17.22 -12.24
CA HIS A 41 29.71 16.43 -13.12
C HIS A 41 29.90 14.92 -12.94
N ILE A 42 28.81 14.16 -12.90
CA ILE A 42 28.82 12.68 -12.89
C ILE A 42 28.46 12.17 -14.30
N ILE A 43 29.19 11.16 -14.80
CA ILE A 43 29.01 10.63 -16.18
C ILE A 43 27.60 10.06 -16.41
N LYS A 44 26.98 9.48 -15.38
CA LYS A 44 25.60 9.01 -15.47
C LYS A 44 24.64 10.17 -15.25
N ASP A 45 23.95 10.56 -16.31
CA ASP A 45 23.04 11.71 -16.33
C ASP A 45 21.99 11.68 -15.22
N GLU A 46 21.43 10.51 -14.90
CA GLU A 46 20.45 10.35 -13.81
C GLU A 46 21.01 10.83 -12.45
N TYR A 47 22.21 10.42 -12.09
CA TYR A 47 22.83 10.79 -10.81
C TYR A 47 23.43 12.20 -10.88
N ASN A 48 23.85 12.64 -12.06
CA ASN A 48 24.33 14.00 -12.25
C ASN A 48 23.24 15.02 -11.91
N GLN A 49 22.02 14.82 -12.41
CA GLN A 49 20.90 15.72 -12.12
C GLN A 49 20.55 15.72 -10.62
N ILE A 50 20.55 14.55 -9.98
CA ILE A 50 20.34 14.42 -8.53
C ILE A 50 21.37 15.25 -7.75
N PHE A 51 22.66 15.13 -8.10
CA PHE A 51 23.73 15.83 -7.40
C PHE A 51 23.72 17.33 -7.67
N ILE A 52 23.39 17.77 -8.89
CA ILE A 52 23.22 19.19 -9.21
C ILE A 52 22.09 19.78 -8.36
N ASN A 53 20.93 19.13 -8.34
CA ASN A 53 19.74 19.63 -7.64
C ASN A 53 19.94 19.76 -6.13
N LEU A 54 20.73 18.85 -5.53
CA LEU A 54 20.95 18.80 -4.08
C LEU A 54 22.20 19.56 -3.62
N PHE A 55 23.22 19.71 -4.47
CA PHE A 55 24.54 20.19 -4.02
C PHE A 55 25.17 21.29 -4.89
N ALA A 56 24.59 21.68 -6.03
CA ALA A 56 25.16 22.75 -6.86
C ALA A 56 24.95 24.16 -6.25
N SER A 57 23.90 24.35 -5.44
CA SER A 57 23.69 25.60 -4.69
C SER A 57 24.41 25.55 -3.34
N ALA A 58 25.13 26.62 -3.01
CA ALA A 58 25.85 26.74 -1.73
C ALA A 58 24.92 26.88 -0.51
N GLU A 59 23.69 27.35 -0.72
CA GLU A 59 22.75 27.80 0.32
C GLU A 59 21.40 27.07 0.26
N ILE A 60 21.41 25.75 0.06
CA ILE A 60 20.18 24.97 0.19
C ILE A 60 19.75 24.89 1.66
N SER A 61 18.48 25.22 1.94
CA SER A 61 17.90 25.13 3.28
C SER A 61 17.66 23.68 3.70
N TYR A 62 17.48 23.43 5.01
CA TYR A 62 17.15 22.08 5.50
C TYR A 62 15.86 21.54 4.87
N GLN A 63 14.81 22.37 4.83
CA GLN A 63 13.50 21.98 4.28
C GLN A 63 13.61 21.69 2.77
N GLU A 64 14.21 22.59 2.00
CA GLU A 64 14.38 22.44 0.56
C GLU A 64 15.25 21.22 0.19
N PHE A 65 16.25 20.90 1.02
CA PHE A 65 17.08 19.71 0.84
C PHE A 65 16.25 18.42 0.98
N HIS A 66 15.44 18.34 2.02
CA HIS A 66 14.60 17.16 2.28
C HIS A 66 13.48 17.02 1.25
N GLU A 67 12.85 18.11 0.82
CA GLU A 67 11.85 18.10 -0.27
C GLU A 67 12.46 17.56 -1.58
N LYS A 68 13.63 18.07 -1.99
CA LYS A 68 14.31 17.59 -3.20
C LYS A 68 14.78 16.14 -3.07
N LEU A 69 15.25 15.72 -1.90
CA LEU A 69 15.64 14.33 -1.66
C LEU A 69 14.43 13.40 -1.72
N GLN A 70 13.29 13.80 -1.18
CA GLN A 70 12.04 13.05 -1.27
C GLN A 70 11.56 12.91 -2.71
N MET A 71 11.66 13.96 -3.53
CA MET A 71 11.34 13.87 -4.97
C MET A 71 12.18 12.78 -5.68
N VAL A 72 13.49 12.72 -5.37
CA VAL A 72 14.39 11.70 -5.94
C VAL A 72 13.99 10.29 -5.48
N VAL A 73 13.67 10.13 -4.20
CA VAL A 73 13.15 8.85 -3.67
C VAL A 73 11.84 8.46 -4.36
N CYS A 74 10.96 9.42 -4.59
CA CYS A 74 9.70 9.23 -5.30
C CYS A 74 9.91 8.78 -6.75
N ASP A 75 10.79 9.44 -7.50
CA ASP A 75 11.08 9.06 -8.88
C ASP A 75 11.73 7.66 -8.97
N LYS A 76 12.61 7.31 -8.03
CA LYS A 76 13.19 5.95 -7.93
C LYS A 76 12.17 4.90 -7.47
N LYS A 77 11.17 5.28 -6.68
CA LYS A 77 10.05 4.38 -6.30
C LYS A 77 9.03 4.19 -7.41
N ARG A 78 8.81 5.21 -8.26
CA ARG A 78 8.01 5.10 -9.50
C ARG A 78 8.60 4.08 -10.48
N GLU A 79 9.92 4.00 -10.58
CA GLU A 79 10.62 2.94 -11.34
C GLU A 79 10.40 1.52 -10.74
N ASN A 80 10.03 1.42 -9.46
CA ASN A 80 9.89 0.17 -8.70
C ASN A 80 8.44 -0.22 -8.32
N ASN A 81 7.41 0.34 -8.98
CA ASN A 81 5.99 -0.03 -8.83
C ASN A 81 5.35 0.14 -7.41
N ILE A 82 5.91 0.98 -6.52
CA ILE A 82 5.23 1.36 -5.27
C ILE A 82 4.78 2.82 -5.39
N ASN A 83 3.53 3.03 -5.79
CA ASN A 83 2.99 4.34 -6.07
C ASN A 83 2.39 4.98 -4.81
N THR A 84 3.21 5.56 -3.93
CA THR A 84 2.76 6.38 -2.80
C THR A 84 2.75 7.88 -3.12
N CYS A 85 3.47 8.32 -4.16
CA CYS A 85 3.68 9.74 -4.51
C CYS A 85 2.45 10.47 -5.11
N ALA A 86 1.26 9.90 -4.98
CA ALA A 86 -0.03 10.51 -5.34
C ALA A 86 -0.92 10.73 -4.10
N LEU A 87 -0.41 10.44 -2.91
CA LEU A 87 -1.07 10.63 -1.63
C LEU A 87 -0.74 12.02 -1.10
N ASP A 88 -1.69 12.64 -0.40
CA ASP A 88 -1.39 13.87 0.33
C ASP A 88 -0.45 13.60 1.51
N ASP A 89 0.23 14.65 1.99
CA ASP A 89 1.24 14.55 3.05
C ASP A 89 0.69 13.90 4.34
N ASN A 90 -0.60 14.09 4.64
CA ASN A 90 -1.23 13.48 5.81
C ASN A 90 -1.38 11.96 5.62
N ALA A 91 -1.79 11.52 4.43
CA ALA A 91 -1.92 10.11 4.10
C ALA A 91 -0.58 9.38 4.14
N GLU A 92 0.52 10.01 3.69
CA GLU A 92 1.86 9.44 3.81
C GLU A 92 2.28 9.25 5.29
N GLU A 93 2.00 10.23 6.15
CA GLU A 93 2.27 10.14 7.58
C GLU A 93 1.49 8.98 8.24
N TYR A 94 0.20 8.85 7.94
CA TYR A 94 -0.62 7.77 8.47
C TYR A 94 -0.13 6.39 8.02
N ILE A 95 0.28 6.25 6.75
CA ILE A 95 0.89 5.01 6.25
C ILE A 95 2.15 4.68 7.03
N TYR A 96 3.07 5.65 7.21
CA TYR A 96 4.29 5.43 7.96
C TYR A 96 4.01 5.00 9.40
N ARG A 97 3.08 5.67 10.09
CA ARG A 97 2.71 5.35 11.48
C ARG A 97 2.13 3.95 11.60
N VAL A 98 1.23 3.57 10.71
CA VAL A 98 0.62 2.23 10.69
C VAL A 98 1.68 1.16 10.39
N GLN A 99 2.51 1.36 9.36
CA GLN A 99 3.60 0.43 9.03
C GLN A 99 4.58 0.24 10.18
N LYS A 100 5.00 1.34 10.82
CA LYS A 100 5.91 1.28 11.96
C LYS A 100 5.31 0.49 13.13
N ALA A 101 4.04 0.72 13.45
CA ALA A 101 3.34 0.00 14.51
C ALA A 101 3.23 -1.51 14.19
N MET A 102 2.83 -1.85 12.97
CA MET A 102 2.72 -3.24 12.51
C MET A 102 4.06 -3.98 12.57
N ILE A 103 5.14 -3.33 12.14
CA ILE A 103 6.49 -3.91 12.18
C ILE A 103 6.97 -4.10 13.62
N SER A 104 6.72 -3.12 14.51
CA SER A 104 7.11 -3.24 15.93
C SER A 104 6.45 -4.45 16.59
N ASP A 105 5.12 -4.57 16.47
CA ASP A 105 4.35 -5.68 17.06
C ASP A 105 4.81 -7.04 16.51
N MET A 106 5.04 -7.15 15.19
CA MET A 106 5.57 -8.38 14.59
C MET A 106 6.99 -8.74 15.04
N LEU A 107 7.83 -7.75 15.35
CA LEU A 107 9.20 -7.97 15.84
C LEU A 107 9.23 -8.37 17.33
N GLU A 108 8.26 -7.90 18.11
CA GLU A 108 8.11 -8.23 19.53
C GLU A 108 7.69 -9.71 19.74
N GLY A 109 7.04 -10.32 18.74
CA GLY A 109 6.58 -11.71 18.77
C GLY A 109 5.15 -11.85 19.31
N ASP A 110 4.57 -13.06 19.21
CA ASP A 110 3.20 -13.36 19.66
C ASP A 110 2.07 -12.49 19.06
N TRP A 111 2.30 -11.89 17.88
CA TRP A 111 1.31 -11.13 17.14
C TRP A 111 0.09 -11.98 16.74
N ASP A 112 -1.11 -11.40 16.77
CA ASP A 112 -2.36 -12.10 16.46
C ASP A 112 -2.76 -11.90 14.99
N GLU A 113 -2.64 -12.95 14.18
CA GLU A 113 -3.02 -12.97 12.77
C GLU A 113 -4.44 -12.42 12.50
N LYS A 114 -5.40 -12.68 13.40
CA LYS A 114 -6.77 -12.22 13.22
C LYS A 114 -6.90 -10.71 13.34
N ILE A 115 -6.08 -10.05 14.16
CA ILE A 115 -6.03 -8.59 14.26
C ILE A 115 -5.54 -7.99 12.94
N TYR A 116 -4.48 -8.54 12.36
CA TYR A 116 -3.96 -8.09 11.08
C TYR A 116 -4.92 -8.36 9.93
N TYR A 117 -5.60 -9.50 9.95
CA TYR A 117 -6.66 -9.80 8.98
C TYR A 117 -7.84 -8.83 9.12
N TYR A 118 -8.21 -8.45 10.35
CA TYR A 118 -9.22 -7.42 10.59
C TYR A 118 -8.81 -6.05 10.04
N ILE A 119 -7.56 -5.60 10.28
CA ILE A 119 -7.03 -4.36 9.71
C ILE A 119 -7.11 -4.38 8.18
N LEU A 120 -6.66 -5.47 7.57
CA LEU A 120 -6.72 -5.66 6.12
C LEU A 120 -8.16 -5.59 5.60
N LEU A 121 -9.10 -6.29 6.26
CA LEU A 121 -10.52 -6.26 5.90
C LEU A 121 -11.11 -4.85 6.02
N THR A 122 -10.83 -4.15 7.12
CA THR A 122 -11.35 -2.78 7.33
C THR A 122 -10.83 -1.84 6.25
N ILE A 123 -9.51 -1.78 6.02
CA ILE A 123 -8.92 -0.89 4.99
C ILE A 123 -9.45 -1.22 3.59
N SER A 124 -9.62 -2.51 3.27
CA SER A 124 -10.08 -2.93 1.95
C SER A 124 -11.56 -2.65 1.71
N ASN A 125 -12.39 -2.56 2.76
CA ASN A 125 -13.85 -2.59 2.61
C ASN A 125 -14.60 -1.40 3.23
N TYR A 126 -14.01 -0.57 4.08
CA TYR A 126 -14.74 0.47 4.85
C TYR A 126 -15.52 1.48 3.97
N LYS A 127 -15.10 1.70 2.71
CA LYS A 127 -15.85 2.56 1.78
C LYS A 127 -17.19 1.97 1.37
N ASN A 128 -17.29 0.64 1.33
CA ASN A 128 -18.47 -0.10 0.89
C ASN A 128 -19.22 -0.77 2.05
N ASP A 129 -18.58 -0.92 3.21
CA ASP A 129 -19.16 -1.50 4.42
C ASP A 129 -19.28 -0.40 5.50
N GLU A 130 -20.51 0.08 5.66
CA GLU A 130 -20.85 1.13 6.62
C GLU A 130 -20.58 0.70 8.06
N ILE A 131 -20.81 -0.57 8.41
CA ILE A 131 -20.60 -1.04 9.78
C ILE A 131 -19.11 -0.96 10.14
N PHE A 132 -18.21 -1.41 9.25
CA PHE A 132 -16.77 -1.30 9.52
C PHE A 132 -16.31 0.15 9.65
N ARG A 133 -16.83 1.05 8.80
CA ARG A 133 -16.47 2.47 8.86
C ARG A 133 -16.93 3.13 10.15
N GLU A 134 -18.22 2.98 10.50
CA GLU A 134 -18.76 3.67 11.66
C GLU A 134 -18.23 3.08 12.98
N TYR A 135 -17.96 1.77 13.03
CA TYR A 135 -17.31 1.16 14.19
C TYR A 135 -15.86 1.64 14.36
N ALA A 136 -15.09 1.74 13.28
CA ALA A 136 -13.73 2.24 13.34
C ALA A 136 -13.68 3.71 13.80
N ARG A 137 -14.60 4.56 13.30
CA ARG A 137 -14.73 5.96 13.73
C ARG A 137 -15.13 6.06 15.20
N TYR A 138 -16.10 5.26 15.65
CA TYR A 138 -16.49 5.18 17.05
C TYR A 138 -15.31 4.85 17.98
N VAL A 139 -14.50 3.85 17.62
CA VAL A 139 -13.32 3.48 18.41
C VAL A 139 -12.26 4.59 18.35
N ALA A 140 -12.02 5.21 17.19
CA ALA A 140 -11.07 6.30 17.04
C ALA A 140 -11.44 7.50 17.93
N ASP A 141 -12.68 7.96 17.89
CA ASP A 141 -13.15 9.13 18.65
C ASP A 141 -13.10 8.92 20.17
N LEU A 142 -13.21 7.66 20.64
CA LEU A 142 -13.02 7.34 22.07
C LEU A 142 -11.56 7.40 22.52
N ASN A 143 -10.61 7.28 21.59
CA ASN A 143 -9.18 7.11 21.87
C ASN A 143 -8.31 8.26 21.35
N THR A 144 -8.91 9.29 20.76
CA THR A 144 -8.22 10.47 20.26
C THR A 144 -8.84 11.73 20.86
N GLU A 145 -8.09 12.82 20.84
CA GLU A 145 -8.61 14.16 21.17
C GLU A 145 -9.22 14.84 19.93
N TRP A 146 -9.65 14.07 18.92
CA TRP A 146 -10.22 14.65 17.71
C TRP A 146 -11.53 15.38 18.03
N HIS A 147 -11.61 16.63 17.60
CA HIS A 147 -12.76 17.51 17.82
C HIS A 147 -13.60 17.69 16.55
N GLU A 148 -13.74 16.62 15.77
CA GLU A 148 -14.69 16.64 14.66
C GLU A 148 -16.13 16.65 15.18
N GLU A 149 -17.02 17.33 14.45
CA GLU A 149 -18.42 17.40 14.84
C GLU A 149 -19.11 16.05 14.61
N ILE A 150 -19.62 15.44 15.68
CA ILE A 150 -20.37 14.19 15.62
C ILE A 150 -21.68 14.42 14.84
N THR A 151 -21.79 13.82 13.67
CA THR A 151 -22.96 13.96 12.78
C THR A 151 -24.19 13.25 13.33
N SER A 152 -25.36 13.46 12.72
CA SER A 152 -26.60 12.76 13.10
C SER A 152 -26.52 11.24 12.87
N THR A 153 -25.86 10.81 11.80
CA THR A 153 -25.60 9.39 11.52
C THR A 153 -24.67 8.79 12.57
N ASP A 154 -23.58 9.50 12.91
CA ASP A 154 -22.63 9.05 13.93
C ASP A 154 -23.35 8.82 15.28
N LYS A 155 -24.27 9.71 15.68
CA LYS A 155 -25.06 9.55 16.92
C LYS A 155 -25.84 8.23 16.98
N GLN A 156 -26.41 7.78 15.86
CA GLN A 156 -27.17 6.53 15.81
C GLN A 156 -26.25 5.32 16.07
N TYR A 157 -25.14 5.25 15.33
CA TYR A 157 -24.18 4.16 15.48
C TYR A 157 -23.45 4.21 16.83
N TYR A 158 -23.03 5.39 17.28
CA TYR A 158 -22.25 5.55 18.51
C TYR A 158 -23.10 5.19 19.72
N SER A 159 -24.38 5.59 19.74
CA SER A 159 -25.29 5.18 20.82
C SER A 159 -25.54 3.67 20.82
N PHE A 160 -25.69 3.05 19.64
CA PHE A 160 -25.81 1.61 19.52
C PHE A 160 -24.55 0.88 20.00
N PHE A 161 -23.36 1.26 19.52
CA PHE A 161 -22.11 0.64 19.92
C PHE A 161 -21.83 0.85 21.40
N HIS A 162 -22.02 2.05 21.93
CA HIS A 162 -21.78 2.32 23.34
C HIS A 162 -22.74 1.54 24.26
N LYS A 163 -24.01 1.38 23.86
CA LYS A 163 -24.96 0.53 24.60
C LYS A 163 -24.50 -0.93 24.68
N ASN A 164 -23.98 -1.48 23.58
CA ASN A 164 -23.67 -2.91 23.47
C ASN A 164 -22.22 -3.27 23.87
N LEU A 165 -21.29 -2.34 23.69
CA LEU A 165 -19.84 -2.55 23.85
C LEU A 165 -19.22 -1.66 24.93
N GLY A 166 -19.91 -0.61 25.37
CA GLY A 166 -19.36 0.39 26.29
C GLY A 166 -18.89 -0.21 27.63
N SER A 167 -19.60 -1.21 28.14
CA SER A 167 -19.20 -1.92 29.36
C SER A 167 -17.90 -2.72 29.19
N LEU A 168 -17.57 -3.15 27.97
CA LEU A 168 -16.40 -3.97 27.69
C LEU A 168 -15.08 -3.21 27.86
N PHE A 169 -15.11 -1.88 27.82
CA PHE A 169 -13.93 -1.05 28.12
C PHE A 169 -13.54 -1.10 29.61
N SER A 170 -14.41 -1.58 30.50
CA SER A 170 -14.17 -1.60 31.94
C SER A 170 -14.33 -2.99 32.58
N ARG A 171 -14.99 -3.93 31.89
CA ARG A 171 -15.30 -5.25 32.43
C ARG A 171 -15.23 -6.31 31.33
N LYS A 172 -14.70 -7.50 31.68
CA LYS A 172 -14.76 -8.67 30.79
C LYS A 172 -16.22 -9.12 30.59
N PRO A 173 -16.60 -9.52 29.36
CA PRO A 173 -17.93 -10.05 29.10
C PRO A 173 -18.16 -11.37 29.85
N GLU A 174 -19.40 -11.61 30.26
CA GLU A 174 -19.85 -12.93 30.70
C GLU A 174 -20.14 -13.81 29.50
N PHE A 175 -19.90 -15.11 29.64
CA PHE A 175 -20.18 -16.06 28.57
C PHE A 175 -21.68 -16.36 28.47
N ASP A 176 -22.25 -16.13 27.30
CA ASP A 176 -23.63 -16.51 26.96
C ASP A 176 -23.59 -17.62 25.89
N GLN A 177 -24.02 -18.82 26.29
CA GLN A 177 -24.02 -19.99 25.40
C GLN A 177 -24.95 -19.81 24.20
N LYS A 178 -26.09 -19.14 24.37
CA LYS A 178 -27.09 -18.98 23.31
C LYS A 178 -26.55 -18.03 22.23
N GLU A 179 -26.01 -16.89 22.64
CA GLU A 179 -25.40 -15.92 21.72
C GLU A 179 -24.18 -16.54 21.00
N PHE A 180 -23.41 -17.38 21.70
CA PHE A 180 -22.31 -18.12 21.09
C PHE A 180 -22.77 -19.14 20.03
N ASP A 181 -23.85 -19.88 20.30
CA ASP A 181 -24.42 -20.82 19.33
C ASP A 181 -24.96 -20.10 18.09
N ASP A 182 -25.59 -18.94 18.27
CA ASP A 182 -26.10 -18.12 17.17
C ASP A 182 -24.95 -17.52 16.33
N PHE A 183 -23.84 -17.13 16.97
CA PHE A 183 -22.60 -16.78 16.27
C PHE A 183 -22.06 -17.93 15.41
N LEU A 184 -22.01 -19.17 15.94
CA LEU A 184 -21.54 -20.33 15.17
C LEU A 184 -22.43 -20.62 13.96
N LYS A 185 -23.75 -20.50 14.11
CA LYS A 185 -24.70 -20.65 12.98
C LYS A 185 -24.44 -19.58 11.92
N GLN A 186 -24.30 -18.32 12.33
CA GLN A 186 -24.06 -17.21 11.41
C GLN A 186 -22.74 -17.38 10.66
N LYS A 187 -21.68 -17.84 11.35
CA LYS A 187 -20.39 -18.15 10.74
C LYS A 187 -20.51 -19.19 9.62
N GLU A 188 -21.29 -20.25 9.84
CA GLU A 188 -21.51 -21.28 8.81
C GLU A 188 -22.34 -20.79 7.62
N ILE A 189 -23.37 -19.97 7.88
CA ILE A 189 -24.14 -19.32 6.80
C ILE A 189 -23.21 -18.48 5.91
N LEU A 190 -22.37 -17.63 6.52
CA LEU A 190 -21.45 -16.78 5.79
C LEU A 190 -20.37 -17.58 5.04
N ARG A 191 -19.92 -18.72 5.60
CA ARG A 191 -18.98 -19.61 4.91
C ARG A 191 -19.58 -20.17 3.63
N LYS A 192 -20.80 -20.72 3.71
CA LYS A 192 -21.51 -21.27 2.53
C LYS A 192 -21.73 -20.21 1.46
N GLN A 193 -22.18 -19.01 1.83
CA GLN A 193 -22.36 -17.91 0.88
C GLN A 193 -21.05 -17.49 0.20
N LYS A 194 -19.90 -17.56 0.91
CA LYS A 194 -18.59 -17.29 0.29
C LYS A 194 -18.19 -18.38 -0.70
N GLU A 195 -18.46 -19.65 -0.39
CA GLU A 195 -18.21 -20.79 -1.29
C GLU A 195 -19.07 -20.70 -2.56
N GLU A 196 -20.37 -20.42 -2.40
CA GLU A 196 -21.29 -20.21 -3.51
C GLU A 196 -20.84 -19.04 -4.40
N ARG A 197 -20.51 -17.88 -3.83
CA ARG A 197 -19.99 -16.74 -4.61
C ARG A 197 -18.70 -17.08 -5.37
N LYS A 198 -17.78 -17.82 -4.75
CA LYS A 198 -16.54 -18.25 -5.44
C LYS A 198 -16.84 -19.16 -6.63
N GLU A 199 -17.79 -20.09 -6.46
CA GLU A 199 -18.18 -20.99 -7.54
C GLU A 199 -18.91 -20.23 -8.66
N THR A 200 -19.80 -19.29 -8.33
CA THR A 200 -20.42 -18.40 -9.33
C THR A 200 -19.39 -17.62 -10.13
N VAL A 201 -18.46 -16.93 -9.45
CA VAL A 201 -17.39 -16.17 -10.12
C VAL A 201 -16.52 -17.08 -11.00
N ARG A 202 -16.22 -18.30 -10.54
CA ARG A 202 -15.47 -19.29 -11.32
C ARG A 202 -16.23 -19.71 -12.57
N GLN A 203 -17.53 -19.95 -12.46
CA GLN A 203 -18.38 -20.33 -13.59
C GLN A 203 -18.51 -19.19 -14.60
N GLU A 204 -18.70 -17.96 -14.14
CA GLU A 204 -18.73 -16.75 -14.96
C GLU A 204 -17.40 -16.55 -15.69
N THR A 205 -16.27 -16.63 -14.97
CA THR A 205 -14.93 -16.50 -15.55
C THR A 205 -14.66 -17.59 -16.59
N ASN A 206 -15.03 -18.84 -16.30
CA ASN A 206 -14.89 -19.95 -17.26
C ASN A 206 -15.74 -19.71 -18.52
N LYS A 207 -16.96 -19.19 -18.36
CA LYS A 207 -17.84 -18.87 -19.48
C LYS A 207 -17.23 -17.76 -20.35
N GLU A 208 -16.76 -16.68 -19.74
CA GLU A 208 -16.09 -15.58 -20.45
C GLU A 208 -14.82 -16.05 -21.19
N LEU A 209 -14.02 -16.91 -20.56
CA LEU A 209 -12.85 -17.51 -21.19
C LEU A 209 -13.23 -18.37 -22.40
N MET A 210 -14.26 -19.21 -22.26
CA MET A 210 -14.74 -20.04 -23.37
C MET A 210 -15.30 -19.21 -24.52
N ASP A 211 -16.01 -18.11 -24.23
CA ASP A 211 -16.52 -17.21 -25.26
C ASP A 211 -15.38 -16.49 -26.00
N LYS A 212 -14.34 -16.03 -25.28
CA LYS A 212 -13.12 -15.48 -25.90
C LYS A 212 -12.38 -16.50 -26.75
N ILE A 213 -12.25 -17.75 -26.29
CA ILE A 213 -11.62 -18.84 -27.06
C ILE A 213 -12.37 -19.04 -28.38
N LYS A 214 -13.71 -19.12 -28.33
CA LYS A 214 -14.54 -19.26 -29.54
C LYS A 214 -14.40 -18.08 -30.49
N GLU A 215 -14.32 -16.85 -29.96
CA GLU A 215 -14.09 -15.66 -30.78
C GLU A 215 -12.75 -15.72 -31.51
N ILE A 216 -11.67 -16.13 -30.83
CA ILE A 216 -10.35 -16.29 -31.43
C ILE A 216 -10.36 -17.41 -32.48
N GLN A 217 -10.95 -18.55 -32.16
CA GLN A 217 -11.07 -19.68 -33.10
C GLN A 217 -11.81 -19.26 -34.37
N LYS A 218 -12.93 -18.56 -34.22
CA LYS A 218 -13.69 -18.03 -35.37
C LYS A 218 -12.86 -17.06 -36.22
N LYS A 219 -12.08 -16.16 -35.60
CA LYS A 219 -11.18 -15.26 -36.35
C LYS A 219 -10.15 -16.03 -37.19
N TYR A 220 -9.60 -17.11 -36.65
CA TYR A 220 -8.67 -17.97 -37.39
C TYR A 220 -9.36 -18.74 -38.51
N GLU A 221 -10.55 -19.29 -38.25
CA GLU A 221 -11.39 -19.96 -39.26
C GLU A 221 -11.72 -19.02 -40.42
N ASP A 222 -12.11 -17.77 -40.13
CA ASP A 222 -12.38 -16.73 -41.13
C ASP A 222 -11.13 -16.39 -41.98
N MET A 223 -9.92 -16.61 -41.43
CA MET A 223 -8.63 -16.49 -42.13
C MET A 223 -8.23 -17.78 -42.88
N GLY A 224 -9.06 -18.82 -42.88
CA GLY A 224 -8.77 -20.13 -43.47
C GLY A 224 -7.66 -20.89 -42.73
N LYS A 225 -7.45 -20.59 -41.45
CA LYS A 225 -6.43 -21.21 -40.60
C LYS A 225 -7.09 -21.89 -39.40
N GLU A 226 -6.42 -22.87 -38.83
CA GLU A 226 -6.81 -23.45 -37.54
C GLU A 226 -5.95 -22.82 -36.44
N ALA A 227 -6.59 -22.31 -35.39
CA ALA A 227 -5.86 -21.71 -34.26
C ALA A 227 -5.19 -22.81 -33.43
N SER A 228 -3.86 -22.74 -33.28
CA SER A 228 -3.17 -23.61 -32.33
C SER A 228 -3.45 -23.19 -30.89
N LYS A 229 -3.33 -24.14 -29.96
CA LYS A 229 -3.53 -23.89 -28.53
C LYS A 229 -2.63 -22.78 -27.98
N ASN A 230 -1.38 -22.68 -28.46
CA ASN A 230 -0.43 -21.66 -28.00
C ASN A 230 -0.82 -20.27 -28.50
N GLU A 231 -1.30 -20.14 -29.73
CA GLU A 231 -1.78 -18.87 -30.28
C GLU A 231 -3.02 -18.35 -29.54
N ILE A 232 -3.95 -19.24 -29.19
CA ILE A 232 -5.13 -18.87 -28.38
C ILE A 232 -4.68 -18.36 -27.00
N ILE A 233 -3.71 -19.02 -26.36
CA ILE A 233 -3.17 -18.61 -25.06
C ILE A 233 -2.47 -17.25 -25.19
N ASP A 234 -1.66 -17.03 -26.23
CA ASP A 234 -0.95 -15.77 -26.44
C ASP A 234 -1.89 -14.59 -26.71
N CYS A 235 -3.01 -14.82 -27.39
CA CYS A 235 -4.08 -13.83 -27.56
C CYS A 235 -4.78 -13.51 -26.24
N ILE A 236 -5.04 -14.50 -25.38
CA ILE A 236 -5.72 -14.30 -24.08
C ILE A 236 -4.80 -13.58 -23.08
N VAL A 237 -3.51 -13.91 -23.06
CA VAL A 237 -2.52 -13.36 -22.13
C VAL A 237 -1.94 -12.02 -22.63
N GLY A 238 -2.31 -11.58 -23.83
CA GLY A 238 -1.87 -10.31 -24.41
C GLY A 238 -0.41 -10.29 -24.87
N ARG A 239 0.16 -11.47 -25.19
CA ARG A 239 1.55 -11.63 -25.64
C ARG A 239 1.72 -11.71 -27.17
N GLY A 240 0.62 -11.79 -27.92
CA GLY A 240 0.63 -12.07 -29.36
C GLY A 240 0.37 -10.89 -30.31
N MET A 241 0.90 -9.69 -30.08
CA MET A 241 0.84 -8.59 -31.07
C MET A 241 2.18 -7.87 -31.30
N TYR A 242 3.30 -8.56 -31.08
CA TYR A 242 4.61 -8.12 -31.56
C TYR A 242 5.31 -9.26 -32.29
N GLN A 243 4.98 -9.43 -33.56
CA GLN A 243 5.86 -10.00 -34.58
C GLN A 243 5.36 -9.59 -35.96
#